data_AF-A0A6G6WR73-F1
#
_entry.id   AF-A0A6G6WR73-F1
#
_cell.length_a   1.000
_cell.length_b   1.000
_cell.length_c   1.000
_cell.angle_alpha   90.00
_cell.angle_beta   90.00
_cell.angle_gamma   90.00
#
_symmetry.space_group_name_H-M   'P 1'
#
loop_
_entity.id
_entity.type
_entity.pdbx_description
1 polymer ?
#
loop_
_entity_poly.entity_id
_entity_poly.type
_entity_poly.pdbx_seq_one_letter_code
_entity_poly.pdbx_strand_id
1 'polypeptide(L)'
;MRSMTSILLAGSAVALNATVAKADDLSALKVELEALQNRVSQLEAQPKAALPSGYSLLTIRDGQADFRYFTPQSRDDTVPEDSGFTISVLPTADVAPVAEVSISGEIRTAVMYTDFDSGANADVINRGRLVIMGKAQTAVGEVGGYVRLQANGGGDFSDYSEDAHMNKAYGWWDFAPNWRLLAGFEDTTATLLYSWDYYAATAPTRTFGPSYIYNEQMRVTYSDETFSFAVALEDPDFDQVDERSDVPSVIAYATYTSDPFTGQIVGLWQQDTVGDEDDWSIGGGFKLGIAKNFDLIAAAVIGEGTSIYSANLSPITPDEDFWDGSIGILANLTEHTRIELGVGYEDYDVAGKALGYGGGVYWDPVSQLTVGAGATYIDFNDAFTEDDDTVTPIEDNSLEIFLGTWLRFK
;
A
#
# COMPACT_ATOMS: atom_id res chain seq x y z
N MET A 1 5.17 19.29 35.52
CA MET A 1 4.04 18.83 34.69
C MET A 1 3.38 20.06 34.08
N ARG A 2 3.62 20.31 32.79
CA ARG A 2 3.11 21.48 32.06
C ARG A 2 2.75 21.16 30.60
N SER A 3 2.50 19.89 30.25
CA SER A 3 2.44 19.46 28.84
C SER A 3 1.20 18.67 28.40
N MET A 4 0.20 18.43 29.24
CA MET A 4 -1.06 17.79 28.78
C MET A 4 -2.10 18.80 28.29
N THR A 5 -2.07 20.03 28.81
CA THR A 5 -3.02 21.09 28.42
C THR A 5 -2.79 21.59 26.98
N SER A 6 -1.58 21.43 26.44
CA SER A 6 -1.23 21.91 25.09
C SER A 6 -1.63 20.96 23.96
N ILE A 7 -1.76 19.66 24.25
CA ILE A 7 -2.02 18.63 23.21
C ILE A 7 -3.52 18.53 22.92
N LEU A 8 -4.40 18.66 23.92
CA LEU A 8 -5.86 18.66 23.69
C LEU A 8 -6.38 19.94 23.02
N LEU A 9 -5.70 21.09 23.22
CA LEU A 9 -6.07 22.35 22.57
C LEU A 9 -5.59 22.47 21.12
N ALA A 10 -4.69 21.60 20.67
CA ALA A 10 -4.23 21.58 19.27
C ALA A 10 -5.14 20.72 18.36
N GLY A 11 -5.96 19.82 18.91
CA GLY A 11 -6.77 18.86 18.16
C GLY A 11 -8.19 19.32 17.79
N SER A 12 -8.63 20.50 18.20
CA SER A 12 -9.95 21.03 17.83
C SER A 12 -9.85 21.98 16.63
N ALA A 13 -9.43 21.46 15.47
CA ALA A 13 -9.71 22.10 14.19
C ALA A 13 -11.19 21.88 13.88
N VAL A 14 -12.04 22.83 14.33
CA VAL A 14 -13.44 22.90 13.92
C VAL A 14 -13.46 23.14 12.41
N ALA A 15 -13.98 22.17 11.65
CA ALA A 15 -14.31 22.36 10.24
C ALA A 15 -15.35 23.49 10.12
N LEU A 16 -14.89 24.68 9.75
CA LEU A 16 -15.73 25.83 9.47
C LEU A 16 -16.41 25.60 8.11
N ASN A 17 -17.62 25.06 8.13
CA ASN A 17 -18.53 25.21 6.99
C ASN A 17 -18.83 26.70 6.82
N ALA A 18 -18.45 27.24 5.67
CA ALA A 18 -18.63 28.63 5.29
C ALA A 18 -20.12 28.98 5.10
N THR A 19 -20.83 29.26 6.20
CA THR A 19 -22.07 30.04 6.20
C THR A 19 -22.04 30.97 7.40
N VAL A 20 -22.01 32.28 7.12
CA VAL A 20 -22.06 33.44 8.04
C VAL A 20 -22.27 33.07 9.53
N ALA A 21 -21.16 32.87 10.26
CA ALA A 21 -21.22 32.61 11.69
C ALA A 21 -21.85 33.81 12.41
N LYS A 22 -22.99 33.59 13.08
CA LYS A 22 -23.59 34.59 13.96
C LYS A 22 -22.87 34.57 15.30
N ALA A 23 -22.84 35.70 16.00
CA ALA A 23 -22.22 35.83 17.33
C ALA A 23 -22.77 34.81 18.36
N ASP A 24 -23.97 34.28 18.12
CA ASP A 24 -24.60 33.25 18.94
C ASP A 24 -23.84 31.90 18.89
N ASP A 25 -23.27 31.51 17.74
CA ASP A 25 -22.53 30.24 17.59
C ASP A 25 -21.18 30.27 18.32
N LEU A 26 -20.52 31.44 18.36
CA LEU A 26 -19.28 31.62 19.11
C LEU A 26 -19.51 31.52 20.63
N SER A 27 -20.65 32.03 21.11
CA SER A 27 -21.03 31.93 22.52
C SER A 27 -21.34 30.47 22.92
N ALA A 28 -22.00 29.72 22.04
CA ALA A 28 -22.25 28.29 22.22
C ALA A 28 -20.96 27.47 22.26
N LEU A 29 -20.04 27.71 21.30
CA LEU A 29 -18.73 27.06 21.25
C LEU A 29 -17.89 27.32 22.52
N LYS A 30 -17.96 28.54 23.06
CA LYS A 30 -17.24 28.88 24.30
C LYS A 30 -17.81 28.13 25.52
N VAL A 31 -19.14 28.00 25.60
CA VAL A 31 -19.80 27.23 26.67
C VAL A 31 -19.45 25.75 26.56
N GLU A 32 -19.42 25.19 25.36
CA GLU A 32 -18.96 23.81 25.13
C GLU A 32 -17.50 23.63 25.52
N LEU A 33 -16.63 24.58 25.19
CA LEU A 33 -15.20 24.53 25.54
C LEU A 33 -14.98 24.60 27.06
N GLU A 34 -15.69 25.46 27.78
CA GLU A 34 -15.65 25.54 29.24
C GLU A 34 -16.23 24.27 29.90
N ALA A 35 -17.29 23.68 29.32
CA ALA A 35 -17.82 22.39 29.77
C ALA A 35 -16.83 21.25 29.54
N LEU A 36 -16.11 21.25 28.39
CA LEU A 36 -15.07 20.28 28.09
C LEU A 36 -13.89 20.42 29.07
N GLN A 37 -13.42 21.64 29.30
CA GLN A 37 -12.35 21.93 30.26
C GLN A 37 -12.70 21.47 31.67
N ASN A 38 -13.94 21.68 32.10
CA ASN A 38 -14.42 21.21 33.40
C ASN A 38 -14.50 19.67 33.46
N ARG A 39 -14.94 19.00 32.40
CA ARG A 39 -14.95 17.53 32.32
C ARG A 39 -13.53 16.95 32.35
N VAL A 40 -12.58 17.56 31.63
CA VAL A 40 -11.17 17.17 31.66
C VAL A 40 -10.60 17.34 33.06
N SER A 41 -10.85 18.47 33.71
CA SER A 41 -10.38 18.73 35.09
C SER A 41 -10.95 17.71 36.09
N GLN A 42 -12.21 17.30 35.92
CA GLN A 42 -12.83 16.27 36.76
C GLN A 42 -12.24 14.87 36.51
N LEU A 43 -11.91 14.53 35.27
CA LEU A 43 -11.24 13.27 34.92
C LEU A 43 -9.80 13.24 35.46
N GLU A 44 -9.07 14.35 35.37
CA GLU A 44 -7.73 14.48 35.95
C GLU A 44 -7.73 14.38 37.49
N ALA A 45 -8.83 14.80 38.14
CA ALA A 45 -8.99 14.74 39.58
C ALA A 45 -9.42 13.35 40.11
N GLN A 46 -9.75 12.39 39.23
CA GLN A 46 -10.02 11.02 39.68
C GLN A 46 -8.73 10.38 40.22
N PRO A 47 -8.80 9.69 41.38
CA PRO A 47 -7.65 9.01 41.93
C PRO A 47 -7.20 7.90 40.98
N LYS A 48 -6.10 8.14 40.27
CA LYS A 48 -5.45 7.14 39.42
C LYS A 48 -4.96 6.01 40.32
N ALA A 49 -5.45 4.79 40.11
CA ALA A 49 -4.91 3.61 40.77
C ALA A 49 -3.45 3.47 40.33
N ALA A 50 -2.52 3.92 41.17
CA ALA A 50 -1.09 3.79 40.91
C ALA A 50 -0.75 2.30 40.95
N LEU A 51 -0.33 1.74 39.82
CA LEU A 51 0.21 0.38 39.77
C LEU A 51 1.48 0.33 40.65
N PRO A 52 1.72 -0.79 41.36
CA PRO A 52 2.96 -0.97 42.10
C PRO A 52 4.16 -0.83 41.16
N SER A 53 5.27 -0.27 41.65
CA SER A 53 6.50 -0.13 40.86
C SER A 53 6.92 -1.47 40.26
N GLY A 54 7.21 -1.49 38.96
CA GLY A 54 7.59 -2.70 38.22
C GLY A 54 6.44 -3.48 37.58
N TYR A 55 5.18 -3.05 37.75
CA TYR A 55 4.03 -3.62 37.07
C TYR A 55 3.61 -2.77 35.87
N SER A 56 3.26 -3.44 34.77
CA SER A 56 2.61 -2.84 33.61
C SER A 56 1.24 -3.45 33.40
N LEU A 57 0.32 -2.70 32.81
CA LEU A 57 -0.98 -3.19 32.40
C LEU A 57 -0.86 -3.76 30.98
N LEU A 58 -1.36 -4.99 30.80
CA LEU A 58 -1.54 -5.59 29.48
C LEU A 58 -3.01 -5.42 29.08
N THR A 59 -3.27 -4.81 27.94
CA THR A 59 -4.61 -4.77 27.35
C THR A 59 -4.65 -5.53 26.04
N ILE A 60 -5.79 -6.13 25.76
CA ILE A 60 -6.15 -6.65 24.45
C ILE A 60 -7.40 -5.88 24.02
N ARG A 61 -7.38 -5.33 22.81
CA ARG A 61 -8.51 -4.61 22.22
C ARG A 61 -8.71 -5.02 20.78
N ASP A 62 -9.94 -4.90 20.30
CA ASP A 62 -10.25 -5.11 18.89
C ASP A 62 -9.61 -4.01 18.02
N GLY A 63 -9.35 -4.35 16.76
CA GLY A 63 -8.77 -3.48 15.75
C GLY A 63 -7.24 -3.33 15.84
N GLN A 64 -6.71 -2.54 14.91
CA GLN A 64 -5.29 -2.21 14.78
C GLN A 64 -4.87 -1.07 15.71
N ALA A 65 -3.57 -0.97 15.96
CA ALA A 65 -2.96 0.21 16.55
C ALA A 65 -2.86 1.36 15.54
N ASP A 66 -2.66 2.56 16.08
CA ASP A 66 -2.38 3.73 15.26
C ASP A 66 -0.94 3.63 14.76
N PHE A 67 -0.77 3.15 13.53
CA PHE A 67 0.53 3.07 12.87
C PHE A 67 0.64 4.16 11.83
N ARG A 68 1.66 5.01 11.97
CA ARG A 68 1.95 6.05 10.99
C ARG A 68 2.60 5.42 9.76
N TYR A 69 1.97 5.57 8.60
CA TYR A 69 2.55 5.27 7.30
C TYR A 69 3.04 6.56 6.64
N PHE A 70 4.20 6.53 5.97
CA PHE A 70 4.77 7.71 5.29
C PHE A 70 4.43 7.73 3.79
N THR A 71 4.06 6.56 3.27
CA THR A 71 3.49 6.33 1.94
C THR A 71 2.14 5.64 2.10
N PRO A 72 1.18 5.88 1.21
CA PRO A 72 0.00 5.03 1.09
C PRO A 72 0.43 3.58 0.86
N GLN A 73 -0.35 2.62 1.37
CA GLN A 73 -0.19 1.21 1.02
C GLN A 73 -0.96 0.91 -0.26
N SER A 74 -0.58 -0.17 -0.96
CA SER A 74 -1.38 -0.64 -2.09
C SER A 74 -2.79 -1.00 -1.63
N ARG A 75 -3.74 -0.88 -2.54
CA ARG A 75 -5.14 -1.24 -2.27
C ARG A 75 -5.26 -2.68 -1.83
N ASP A 76 -4.48 -3.55 -2.46
CA ASP A 76 -4.45 -4.97 -2.16
C ASP A 76 -3.90 -5.28 -0.76
N ASP A 77 -3.06 -4.37 -0.24
CA ASP A 77 -2.32 -4.51 1.02
C ASP A 77 -2.92 -3.82 2.23
N THR A 78 -3.89 -2.94 2.01
CA THR A 78 -4.50 -2.17 3.08
C THR A 78 -5.20 -3.08 4.09
N VAL A 79 -4.75 -3.04 5.34
CA VAL A 79 -5.40 -3.71 6.48
C VAL A 79 -6.43 -2.75 7.08
N PRO A 80 -7.72 -3.11 7.13
CA PRO A 80 -8.72 -2.26 7.75
C PRO A 80 -8.44 -2.02 9.24
N GLU A 81 -8.68 -0.80 9.71
CA GLU A 81 -8.41 -0.39 11.10
C GLU A 81 -9.15 -1.24 12.14
N ASP A 82 -10.32 -1.78 11.79
CA ASP A 82 -11.14 -2.60 12.67
C ASP A 82 -10.92 -4.11 12.52
N SER A 83 -9.92 -4.51 11.72
CA SER A 83 -9.51 -5.91 11.59
C SER A 83 -8.57 -6.31 12.73
N GLY A 84 -8.70 -7.57 13.16
CA GLY A 84 -7.82 -8.21 14.13
C GLY A 84 -7.90 -7.58 15.52
N PHE A 85 -6.84 -7.77 16.29
CA PHE A 85 -6.72 -7.26 17.64
C PHE A 85 -5.33 -6.69 17.93
N THR A 86 -5.26 -5.84 18.94
CA THR A 86 -4.04 -5.20 19.42
C THR A 86 -3.77 -5.56 20.87
N ILE A 87 -2.55 -6.00 21.14
CA ILE A 87 -2.00 -6.17 22.48
C ILE A 87 -1.17 -4.93 22.81
N SER A 88 -1.48 -4.25 23.90
CA SER A 88 -0.76 -3.04 24.33
C SER A 88 -0.21 -3.20 25.75
N VAL A 89 0.96 -2.63 25.99
CA VAL A 89 1.59 -2.54 27.31
C VAL A 89 1.55 -1.09 27.78
N LEU A 90 0.87 -0.83 28.88
CA LEU A 90 0.68 0.53 29.43
C LEU A 90 1.37 0.67 30.80
N PRO A 91 2.09 1.78 31.06
CA PRO A 91 2.65 2.05 32.38
C PRO A 91 1.60 2.24 33.46
N THR A 92 0.47 2.88 33.12
CA THR A 92 -0.75 3.01 33.93
C THR A 92 -1.96 3.14 32.99
N ALA A 93 -3.19 3.00 33.51
CA ALA A 93 -4.41 2.98 32.70
C ALA A 93 -4.67 4.26 31.88
N ASP A 94 -4.08 5.40 32.26
CA ASP A 94 -4.32 6.72 31.64
C ASP A 94 -3.13 7.26 30.85
N VAL A 95 -2.18 6.39 30.47
CA VAL A 95 -0.97 6.77 29.72
C VAL A 95 -0.96 6.00 28.41
N ALA A 96 -0.47 6.64 27.35
CA ALA A 96 -0.28 5.98 26.06
C ALA A 96 0.55 4.70 26.21
N PRO A 97 0.26 3.65 25.41
CA PRO A 97 1.07 2.44 25.40
C PRO A 97 2.54 2.74 25.15
N VAL A 98 3.42 2.02 25.87
CA VAL A 98 4.86 2.04 25.59
C VAL A 98 5.25 1.02 24.53
N ALA A 99 4.41 0.02 24.31
CA ALA A 99 4.52 -0.94 23.23
C ALA A 99 3.14 -1.43 22.80
N GLU A 100 2.97 -1.64 21.50
CA GLU A 100 1.77 -2.20 20.89
C GLU A 100 2.15 -3.23 19.84
N VAL A 101 1.36 -4.29 19.74
CA VAL A 101 1.44 -5.30 18.67
C VAL A 101 0.03 -5.57 18.19
N SER A 102 -0.21 -5.33 16.90
CA SER A 102 -1.45 -5.65 16.21
C SER A 102 -1.27 -6.87 15.34
N ILE A 103 -2.26 -7.75 15.38
CA ILE A 103 -2.31 -8.98 14.61
C ILE A 103 -3.61 -8.97 13.83
N SER A 104 -3.54 -9.14 12.51
CA SER A 104 -4.70 -9.25 11.62
C SER A 104 -4.48 -10.35 10.60
N GLY A 105 -5.55 -10.76 9.94
CA GLY A 105 -5.44 -11.66 8.81
C GLY A 105 -6.67 -11.60 7.92
N GLU A 106 -6.48 -12.10 6.71
CA GLU A 106 -7.48 -12.11 5.65
C GLU A 106 -7.40 -13.44 4.90
N ILE A 107 -8.57 -13.94 4.51
CA ILE A 107 -8.71 -15.01 3.52
C ILE A 107 -9.47 -14.43 2.34
N ARG A 108 -8.90 -14.55 1.14
CA ARG A 108 -9.60 -14.27 -0.10
C ARG A 108 -9.86 -15.56 -0.83
N THR A 109 -11.06 -15.68 -1.38
CA THR A 109 -11.46 -16.81 -2.21
C THR A 109 -12.25 -16.29 -3.38
N ALA A 110 -11.88 -16.68 -4.60
CA ALA A 110 -12.61 -16.33 -5.80
C ALA A 110 -12.78 -17.54 -6.72
N VAL A 111 -13.95 -17.64 -7.35
CA VAL A 111 -14.11 -18.43 -8.56
C VAL A 111 -13.60 -17.56 -9.70
N MET A 112 -12.64 -18.08 -10.45
CA MET A 112 -12.01 -17.38 -11.56
C MET A 112 -12.20 -18.20 -12.84
N TYR A 113 -12.75 -17.57 -13.86
CA TYR A 113 -12.72 -18.07 -15.23
C TYR A 113 -11.56 -17.40 -15.95
N THR A 114 -10.72 -18.20 -16.58
CA THR A 114 -9.59 -17.75 -17.38
C THR A 114 -9.74 -18.28 -18.80
N ASP A 115 -9.63 -17.39 -19.78
CA ASP A 115 -9.58 -17.72 -21.19
C ASP A 115 -8.23 -17.29 -21.75
N PHE A 116 -7.43 -18.28 -22.12
CA PHE A 116 -6.20 -18.14 -22.90
C PHE A 116 -6.40 -19.00 -24.16
N ASP A 117 -5.71 -18.76 -25.29
CA ASP A 117 -5.97 -19.59 -26.48
C ASP A 117 -5.52 -21.06 -26.29
N SER A 118 -4.64 -21.35 -25.32
CA SER A 118 -4.33 -22.70 -24.84
C SER A 118 -5.53 -23.43 -24.19
N GLY A 119 -6.60 -22.71 -23.85
CA GLY A 119 -7.88 -23.23 -23.40
C GLY A 119 -8.52 -22.40 -22.29
N ALA A 120 -9.83 -22.58 -22.14
CA ALA A 120 -10.58 -22.00 -21.03
C ALA A 120 -10.49 -22.90 -19.78
N ASN A 121 -10.27 -22.29 -18.63
CA ASN A 121 -10.30 -22.95 -17.33
C ASN A 121 -11.22 -22.18 -16.36
N ALA A 122 -11.77 -22.90 -15.39
CA ALA A 122 -12.47 -22.31 -14.26
C ALA A 122 -11.95 -22.93 -12.98
N ASP A 123 -11.40 -22.10 -12.10
CA ASP A 123 -10.73 -22.54 -10.89
C ASP A 123 -11.22 -21.75 -9.66
N VAL A 124 -10.91 -22.26 -8.48
CA VAL A 124 -11.10 -21.58 -7.20
C VAL A 124 -9.74 -21.19 -6.67
N ILE A 125 -9.44 -19.90 -6.74
CA ILE A 125 -8.22 -19.32 -6.20
C ILE A 125 -8.43 -18.85 -4.77
N ASN A 126 -7.39 -18.97 -3.96
CA ASN A 126 -7.35 -18.64 -2.56
C ASN A 126 -6.07 -17.91 -2.20
N ARG A 127 -6.19 -16.99 -1.25
CA ARG A 127 -5.07 -16.34 -0.58
C ARG A 127 -5.31 -16.29 0.91
N GLY A 128 -4.35 -16.78 1.68
CA GLY A 128 -4.28 -16.59 3.13
C GLY A 128 -3.21 -15.58 3.49
N ARG A 129 -3.52 -14.60 4.34
CA ARG A 129 -2.57 -13.58 4.80
C ARG A 129 -2.65 -13.39 6.31
N LEU A 130 -1.50 -13.33 6.97
CA LEU A 130 -1.34 -12.95 8.37
C LEU A 130 -0.40 -11.75 8.44
N VAL A 131 -0.82 -10.69 9.11
CA VAL A 131 -0.05 -9.47 9.31
C VAL A 131 0.17 -9.25 10.79
N ILE A 132 1.42 -9.00 11.15
CA ILE A 132 1.84 -8.63 12.50
C ILE A 132 2.61 -7.33 12.40
N MET A 133 2.15 -6.33 13.13
CA MET A 133 2.81 -5.03 13.17
C MET A 133 2.95 -4.60 14.61
N GLY A 134 4.13 -4.10 14.98
CA GLY A 134 4.40 -3.70 16.35
C GLY A 134 5.25 -2.45 16.42
N LYS A 135 5.08 -1.69 17.49
CA LYS A 135 5.84 -0.48 17.77
C LYS A 135 6.10 -0.33 19.26
N ALA A 136 7.21 0.31 19.59
CA ALA A 136 7.58 0.64 20.95
C ALA A 136 8.19 2.04 21.04
N GLN A 137 7.80 2.76 22.07
CA GLN A 137 8.38 4.07 22.40
C GLN A 137 9.67 3.85 23.18
N THR A 138 10.78 4.35 22.63
CA THR A 138 12.12 4.18 23.20
C THR A 138 12.75 5.53 23.56
N ALA A 139 13.92 5.49 24.19
CA ALA A 139 14.69 6.71 24.50
C ALA A 139 15.19 7.46 23.25
N VAL A 140 15.21 6.79 22.09
CA VAL A 140 15.74 7.33 20.83
C VAL A 140 14.66 7.59 19.78
N GLY A 141 13.38 7.49 20.14
CA GLY A 141 12.25 7.61 19.22
C GLY A 141 11.38 6.35 19.20
N GLU A 142 10.43 6.30 18.27
CA GLU A 142 9.59 5.11 18.08
C GLU A 142 10.34 4.10 17.21
N VAL A 143 10.38 2.84 17.64
CA VAL A 143 10.93 1.73 16.85
C VAL A 143 9.81 0.73 16.62
N GLY A 144 9.67 0.24 15.40
CA GLY A 144 8.67 -0.76 15.08
C GLY A 144 9.11 -1.74 14.01
N GLY A 145 8.21 -2.68 13.73
CA GLY A 145 8.40 -3.68 12.70
C GLY A 145 7.08 -4.20 12.16
N TYR A 146 7.14 -4.69 10.93
CA TYR A 146 6.04 -5.25 10.17
C TYR A 146 6.49 -6.60 9.62
N VAL A 147 5.63 -7.61 9.77
CA VAL A 147 5.81 -8.94 9.17
C VAL A 147 4.49 -9.36 8.54
N ARG A 148 4.55 -9.83 7.31
CA ARG A 148 3.44 -10.44 6.61
C ARG A 148 3.82 -11.82 6.09
N LEU A 149 3.04 -12.81 6.51
CA LEU A 149 3.05 -14.15 5.94
C LEU A 149 1.92 -14.29 4.93
N GLN A 150 2.20 -14.91 3.80
CA GLN A 150 1.22 -15.13 2.75
C GLN A 150 1.36 -16.52 2.13
N ALA A 151 0.23 -17.11 1.78
CA ALA A 151 0.14 -18.27 0.89
C ALA A 151 -0.92 -17.98 -0.17
N ASN A 152 -0.64 -18.32 -1.42
CA ASN A 152 -1.54 -18.23 -2.55
C ASN A 152 -1.70 -19.63 -3.16
N GLY A 153 -2.88 -20.00 -3.65
CA GLY A 153 -3.09 -21.27 -4.35
C GLY A 153 -4.55 -21.52 -4.74
N GLY A 154 -4.82 -22.60 -5.46
CA GLY A 154 -6.17 -23.06 -5.87
C GLY A 154 -6.20 -24.58 -5.91
N GLY A 155 -7.38 -25.20 -5.97
CA GLY A 155 -7.46 -26.67 -6.16
C GLY A 155 -7.77 -27.50 -4.92
N ASP A 156 -6.79 -27.83 -4.07
CA ASP A 156 -7.02 -28.64 -2.84
C ASP A 156 -5.81 -28.72 -1.87
N PHE A 157 -4.86 -27.78 -1.96
CA PHE A 157 -3.57 -27.86 -1.27
C PHE A 157 -2.67 -29.02 -1.72
N SER A 158 -2.86 -29.54 -2.94
CA SER A 158 -2.11 -30.70 -3.45
C SER A 158 -1.63 -30.60 -4.89
N ASP A 159 -2.09 -29.60 -5.64
CA ASP A 159 -1.82 -29.37 -7.06
C ASP A 159 -0.92 -28.15 -7.35
N TYR A 160 -0.77 -27.22 -6.40
CA TYR A 160 0.19 -26.11 -6.47
C TYR A 160 1.12 -26.07 -5.25
N SER A 161 2.28 -25.40 -5.37
CA SER A 161 3.15 -25.11 -4.21
C SER A 161 2.52 -23.96 -3.40
N GLU A 162 1.62 -24.25 -2.46
CA GLU A 162 1.04 -23.20 -1.59
C GLU A 162 1.92 -22.87 -0.38
N ASP A 163 3.22 -22.70 -0.61
CA ASP A 163 4.17 -22.45 0.47
C ASP A 163 3.89 -21.08 1.12
N ALA A 164 3.73 -21.13 2.44
CA ALA A 164 3.68 -19.92 3.24
C ALA A 164 5.07 -19.26 3.21
N HIS A 165 5.16 -18.09 2.60
CA HIS A 165 6.37 -17.31 2.50
C HIS A 165 6.24 -15.98 3.25
N MET A 166 7.39 -15.41 3.61
CA MET A 166 7.47 -14.07 4.16
C MET A 166 7.35 -13.09 3.00
N ASN A 167 6.21 -12.40 2.92
CA ASN A 167 5.87 -11.56 1.79
C ASN A 167 6.24 -10.07 2.01
N LYS A 168 6.31 -9.63 3.26
CA LYS A 168 6.88 -8.33 3.68
C LYS A 168 7.53 -8.50 5.05
N ALA A 169 8.69 -7.89 5.26
CA ALA A 169 9.39 -7.93 6.54
C ALA A 169 10.37 -6.77 6.68
N TYR A 170 9.99 -5.75 7.45
CA TYR A 170 10.84 -4.58 7.65
C TYR A 170 10.70 -4.02 9.06
N GLY A 171 11.74 -3.29 9.48
CA GLY A 171 11.76 -2.48 10.68
C GLY A 171 11.80 -1.00 10.36
N TRP A 172 11.35 -0.16 11.28
CA TRP A 172 11.51 1.30 11.18
C TRP A 172 11.96 1.94 12.49
N TRP A 173 12.54 3.12 12.36
CA TRP A 173 12.90 4.00 13.44
C TRP A 173 12.52 5.46 13.12
N ASP A 174 11.57 5.99 13.87
CA ASP A 174 11.18 7.40 13.85
C ASP A 174 12.08 8.19 14.79
N PHE A 175 13.24 8.59 14.25
CA PHE A 175 14.34 9.19 15.02
C PHE A 175 14.20 10.70 15.24
N ALA A 176 13.35 11.37 14.45
CA ALA A 176 13.05 12.78 14.56
C ALA A 176 11.63 13.07 14.05
N PRO A 177 11.03 14.23 14.37
CA PRO A 177 9.73 14.60 13.84
C PRO A 177 9.73 14.53 12.31
N ASN A 178 8.78 13.78 11.75
CA ASN A 178 8.60 13.59 10.30
C ASN A 178 9.71 12.82 9.60
N TRP A 179 10.69 12.27 10.31
CA TRP A 179 11.77 11.47 9.73
C TRP A 179 11.71 10.02 10.18
N ARG A 180 11.87 9.13 9.21
CA ARG A 180 11.91 7.68 9.42
C ARG A 180 13.11 7.09 8.70
N LEU A 181 13.79 6.17 9.37
CA LEU A 181 14.68 5.19 8.73
C LEU A 181 13.93 3.85 8.67
N LEU A 182 13.88 3.23 7.50
CA LEU A 182 13.31 1.90 7.26
C LEU A 182 14.41 0.96 6.74
N ALA A 183 14.38 -0.30 7.17
CA ALA A 183 15.23 -1.34 6.62
C ALA A 183 14.49 -2.69 6.56
N GLY A 184 14.62 -3.40 5.43
CA GLY A 184 14.03 -4.71 5.22
C GLY A 184 13.33 -4.83 3.87
N PHE A 185 12.42 -5.79 3.74
CA PHE A 185 11.70 -6.14 2.52
C PHE A 185 10.33 -5.46 2.47
N GLU A 186 10.16 -4.49 1.57
CA GLU A 186 8.95 -3.64 1.41
C GLU A 186 8.74 -3.21 -0.05
N ASP A 187 7.60 -2.58 -0.39
CA ASP A 187 7.38 -1.90 -1.68
C ASP A 187 8.60 -1.08 -2.09
N THR A 188 9.08 -1.30 -3.31
CA THR A 188 10.17 -0.49 -3.87
C THR A 188 9.86 1.00 -3.74
N THR A 189 10.88 1.80 -3.47
CA THR A 189 10.77 3.26 -3.35
C THR A 189 10.32 3.90 -4.66
N ALA A 190 10.52 3.20 -5.78
CA ALA A 190 10.10 3.61 -7.12
C ALA A 190 8.61 3.35 -7.40
N THR A 191 7.88 2.69 -6.51
CA THR A 191 6.47 2.35 -6.76
C THR A 191 5.65 3.59 -7.12
N LEU A 192 4.95 3.49 -8.25
CA LEU A 192 4.00 4.50 -8.70
C LEU A 192 2.70 4.38 -7.88
N LEU A 193 2.62 5.13 -6.77
CA LEU A 193 1.54 5.05 -5.78
C LEU A 193 0.13 5.33 -6.35
N TYR A 194 0.08 5.94 -7.53
CA TYR A 194 -1.17 6.31 -8.23
C TYR A 194 -1.33 5.59 -9.57
N SER A 195 -0.58 4.51 -9.81
CA SER A 195 -0.91 3.57 -10.89
C SER A 195 -2.22 2.85 -10.57
N TRP A 196 -2.88 2.34 -11.62
CA TRP A 196 -4.10 1.56 -11.43
C TRP A 196 -3.86 0.30 -10.59
N ASP A 197 -2.74 -0.38 -10.84
CA ASP A 197 -2.32 -1.57 -10.11
C ASP A 197 -2.18 -1.30 -8.60
N TYR A 198 -1.51 -0.22 -8.22
CA TYR A 198 -1.27 0.08 -6.81
C TYR A 198 -2.53 0.59 -6.09
N TYR A 199 -3.27 1.53 -6.70
CA TYR A 199 -4.30 2.29 -5.99
C TYR A 199 -5.72 1.72 -6.11
N ALA A 200 -5.98 0.91 -7.14
CA ALA A 200 -7.30 0.39 -7.46
C ALA A 200 -7.37 -1.13 -7.45
N ALA A 201 -6.55 -1.83 -8.25
CA ALA A 201 -6.69 -3.26 -8.61
C ALA A 201 -6.95 -4.25 -7.45
N THR A 202 -8.17 -4.27 -6.90
CA THR A 202 -8.55 -5.19 -5.81
C THR A 202 -8.75 -6.61 -6.33
N ALA A 203 -8.98 -6.76 -7.64
CA ALA A 203 -9.30 -8.01 -8.31
C ALA A 203 -8.16 -9.02 -8.17
N PRO A 204 -8.46 -10.31 -7.93
CA PRO A 204 -7.45 -11.36 -7.94
C PRO A 204 -7.23 -11.86 -9.38
N THR A 205 -7.00 -10.93 -10.30
CA THR A 205 -6.73 -11.15 -11.72
C THR A 205 -5.37 -10.57 -12.07
N ARG A 206 -4.85 -10.85 -13.26
CA ARG A 206 -3.74 -10.12 -13.86
C ARG A 206 -4.00 -8.61 -13.81
N THR A 207 -2.92 -7.86 -13.71
CA THR A 207 -2.90 -6.40 -13.73
C THR A 207 -2.35 -5.89 -15.06
N PHE A 208 -2.26 -4.57 -15.23
CA PHE A 208 -1.81 -3.96 -16.48
C PHE A 208 -1.22 -2.56 -16.26
N GLY A 209 -0.31 -2.17 -17.17
CA GLY A 209 0.45 -0.94 -17.02
C GLY A 209 1.52 -1.08 -15.92
N PRO A 210 2.02 0.04 -15.37
CA PRO A 210 3.10 -0.01 -14.38
C PRO A 210 2.67 -0.74 -13.10
N SER A 211 3.35 -1.85 -12.83
CA SER A 211 3.23 -2.69 -11.65
C SER A 211 4.10 -2.18 -10.49
N TYR A 212 4.17 -2.98 -9.43
CA TYR A 212 5.12 -2.82 -8.35
C TYR A 212 5.61 -4.16 -7.82
N ILE A 213 6.78 -4.11 -7.21
CA ILE A 213 7.46 -5.24 -6.58
C ILE A 213 7.81 -4.91 -5.12
N TYR A 214 8.10 -5.95 -4.36
CA TYR A 214 8.72 -5.83 -3.04
C TYR A 214 10.22 -6.04 -3.19
N ASN A 215 11.02 -5.24 -2.48
CA ASN A 215 12.47 -5.28 -2.55
C ASN A 215 13.11 -5.05 -1.17
N GLU A 216 14.27 -5.66 -0.94
CA GLU A 216 15.16 -5.39 0.17
C GLU A 216 15.74 -3.99 0.04
N GLN A 217 15.55 -3.17 1.08
CA GLN A 217 15.93 -1.77 1.01
C GLN A 217 16.38 -1.18 2.35
N MET A 218 17.16 -0.10 2.26
CA MET A 218 17.39 0.84 3.34
C MET A 218 16.95 2.23 2.90
N ARG A 219 15.91 2.77 3.55
CA ARG A 219 15.23 3.99 3.12
C ARG A 219 15.17 5.05 4.21
N VAL A 220 15.55 6.27 3.87
CA VAL A 220 15.29 7.45 4.70
C VAL A 220 14.15 8.23 4.09
N THR A 221 13.12 8.49 4.88
CA THR A 221 11.93 9.22 4.44
C THR A 221 11.69 10.43 5.33
N TYR A 222 11.38 11.56 4.70
CA TYR A 222 10.73 12.68 5.35
C TYR A 222 9.28 12.76 4.86
N SER A 223 8.33 12.95 5.77
CA SER A 223 6.92 13.10 5.40
C SER A 223 6.18 14.03 6.37
N ASP A 224 5.54 15.06 5.83
CA ASP A 224 4.54 15.89 6.52
C ASP A 224 3.18 15.82 5.80
N GLU A 225 2.23 16.69 6.16
CA GLU A 225 0.88 16.67 5.59
C GLU A 225 0.84 17.04 4.10
N THR A 226 1.83 17.77 3.60
CA THR A 226 1.86 18.32 2.23
C THR A 226 2.94 17.68 1.38
N PHE A 227 4.11 17.38 1.95
CA PHE A 227 5.27 16.92 1.21
C PHE A 227 5.84 15.65 1.83
N SER A 228 6.17 14.69 0.97
CA SER A 228 6.88 13.47 1.33
C SER A 228 8.00 13.24 0.33
N PHE A 229 9.17 12.83 0.80
CA PHE A 229 10.24 12.36 -0.08
C PHE A 229 11.04 11.26 0.60
N ALA A 230 11.61 10.39 -0.21
CA ALA A 230 12.53 9.38 0.27
C ALA A 230 13.70 9.20 -0.68
N VAL A 231 14.78 8.68 -0.13
CA VAL A 231 15.90 8.08 -0.88
C VAL A 231 16.18 6.73 -0.25
N ALA A 232 16.38 5.73 -1.09
CA ALA A 232 16.68 4.37 -0.70
C ALA A 232 17.88 3.82 -1.48
N LEU A 233 18.53 2.85 -0.84
CA LEU A 233 19.40 1.88 -1.49
C LEU A 233 18.63 0.56 -1.51
N GLU A 234 18.43 -0.02 -2.69
CA GLU A 234 17.67 -1.28 -2.85
C GLU A 234 18.50 -2.34 -3.57
N ASP A 235 18.16 -3.61 -3.33
CA ASP A 235 18.82 -4.76 -3.95
C ASP A 235 18.57 -4.76 -5.48
N PRO A 236 19.62 -4.95 -6.31
CA PRO A 236 19.49 -5.01 -7.77
C PRO A 236 18.96 -6.35 -8.31
N ASP A 237 18.62 -7.33 -7.47
CA ASP A 237 18.27 -8.73 -7.82
C ASP A 237 17.03 -8.95 -8.76
N PHE A 238 16.60 -7.96 -9.55
CA PHE A 238 15.52 -8.04 -10.53
C PHE A 238 15.96 -8.27 -11.98
N ASP A 239 17.24 -8.58 -12.19
CA ASP A 239 17.83 -8.81 -13.52
C ASP A 239 17.81 -10.31 -13.86
N GLN A 240 17.17 -10.64 -14.99
CA GLN A 240 16.85 -12.03 -15.36
C GLN A 240 18.07 -12.83 -15.90
N VAL A 241 19.23 -12.21 -16.13
CA VAL A 241 20.28 -12.81 -16.98
C VAL A 241 21.65 -12.84 -16.31
N ASP A 242 21.89 -13.73 -15.34
CA ASP A 242 23.22 -13.93 -14.70
C ASP A 242 23.86 -12.62 -14.13
N GLU A 243 23.04 -11.57 -14.01
CA GLU A 243 23.37 -10.20 -13.72
C GLU A 243 23.13 -9.95 -12.25
N ARG A 244 24.21 -9.77 -11.51
CA ARG A 244 24.15 -9.22 -10.16
C ARG A 244 24.97 -7.98 -10.19
N SER A 245 24.33 -6.82 -10.21
CA SER A 245 25.06 -5.59 -9.92
C SER A 245 25.72 -5.73 -8.54
N ASP A 246 27.01 -5.43 -8.47
CA ASP A 246 27.78 -5.47 -7.22
C ASP A 246 27.39 -4.31 -6.27
N VAL A 247 26.52 -3.39 -6.71
CA VAL A 247 26.11 -2.19 -5.97
C VAL A 247 24.59 -2.06 -5.88
N PRO A 248 24.04 -1.58 -4.75
CA PRO A 248 22.62 -1.29 -4.64
C PRO A 248 22.15 -0.23 -5.63
N SER A 249 20.92 -0.36 -6.11
CA SER A 249 20.23 0.68 -6.87
C SER A 249 19.95 1.90 -5.97
N VAL A 250 20.00 3.09 -6.56
CA VAL A 250 19.65 4.35 -5.89
C VAL A 250 18.27 4.77 -6.37
N ILE A 251 17.32 4.76 -5.44
CA ILE A 251 15.91 5.04 -5.77
C ILE A 251 15.39 6.18 -4.92
N ALA A 252 14.61 7.07 -5.51
CA ALA A 252 14.03 8.21 -4.81
C ALA A 252 12.60 8.49 -5.28
N TYR A 253 11.81 9.08 -4.38
CA TYR A 253 10.54 9.68 -4.74
C TYR A 253 10.35 11.05 -4.08
N ALA A 254 9.49 11.86 -4.68
CA ALA A 254 8.89 13.02 -4.04
C ALA A 254 7.38 13.06 -4.33
N THR A 255 6.59 13.38 -3.32
CA THR A 255 5.13 13.48 -3.38
C THR A 255 4.68 14.83 -2.85
N TYR A 256 3.71 15.42 -3.52
CA TYR A 256 3.03 16.63 -3.09
C TYR A 256 1.53 16.35 -2.97
N THR A 257 0.96 16.66 -1.81
CA THR A 257 -0.44 16.44 -1.47
C THR A 257 -1.13 17.75 -1.15
N SER A 258 -2.30 17.95 -1.76
CA SER A 258 -3.24 19.03 -1.49
C SER A 258 -4.67 18.52 -1.69
N ASP A 259 -5.66 19.25 -1.23
CA ASP A 259 -7.06 18.97 -1.60
C ASP A 259 -7.39 19.73 -2.90
N PRO A 260 -7.77 19.08 -4.03
CA PRO A 260 -8.09 17.66 -4.24
C PRO A 260 -7.01 16.85 -4.98
N PHE A 261 -5.77 17.35 -5.01
CA PHE A 261 -4.70 16.83 -5.88
C PHE A 261 -3.54 16.25 -5.10
N THR A 262 -3.11 15.05 -5.48
CA THR A 262 -1.83 14.48 -5.07
C THR A 262 -1.02 14.09 -6.29
N GLY A 263 0.28 14.42 -6.31
CA GLY A 263 1.20 14.07 -7.38
C GLY A 263 2.49 13.48 -6.84
N GLN A 264 3.10 12.58 -7.61
CA GLN A 264 4.34 11.89 -7.30
C GLN A 264 5.29 11.95 -8.50
N ILE A 265 6.58 12.04 -8.21
CA ILE A 265 7.67 11.72 -9.13
C ILE A 265 8.57 10.67 -8.47
N VAL A 266 9.06 9.72 -9.25
CA VAL A 266 10.00 8.68 -8.84
C VAL A 266 11.17 8.65 -9.80
N GLY A 267 12.31 8.17 -9.33
CA GLY A 267 13.46 7.89 -10.17
C GLY A 267 14.28 6.74 -9.60
N LEU A 268 14.81 5.93 -10.51
CA LEU A 268 15.75 4.85 -10.24
C LEU A 268 17.00 5.10 -11.09
N TRP A 269 18.15 4.82 -10.49
CA TRP A 269 19.41 4.66 -11.20
C TRP A 269 20.16 3.49 -10.58
N GLN A 270 20.70 2.62 -11.42
CA GLN A 270 21.52 1.50 -11.04
C GLN A 270 22.72 1.48 -11.97
N GLN A 271 23.90 1.23 -11.40
CA GLN A 271 25.06 0.95 -12.23
C GLN A 271 25.03 -0.54 -12.55
N ASP A 272 25.09 -0.89 -13.83
CA ASP A 272 25.28 -2.27 -14.25
C ASP A 272 26.69 -2.50 -14.83
N THR A 273 27.10 -3.76 -14.85
CA THR A 273 28.34 -4.26 -15.44
C THR A 273 28.10 -5.12 -16.68
N VAL A 274 26.85 -5.42 -16.99
CA VAL A 274 26.41 -6.03 -18.24
C VAL A 274 25.67 -4.95 -19.06
N GLY A 275 25.51 -5.15 -20.36
CA GLY A 275 25.12 -4.07 -21.27
C GLY A 275 26.24 -3.05 -21.56
N ASP A 276 25.88 -2.00 -22.29
CA ASP A 276 26.77 -0.86 -22.60
C ASP A 276 26.44 0.39 -21.74
N GLU A 277 25.32 0.41 -21.00
CA GLU A 277 24.80 1.58 -20.28
C GLU A 277 24.40 1.27 -18.81
N ASP A 278 23.96 2.30 -18.06
CA ASP A 278 23.48 2.17 -16.67
C ASP A 278 21.95 2.02 -16.71
N ASP A 279 21.33 1.18 -15.87
CA ASP A 279 19.86 1.08 -15.80
C ASP A 279 19.25 2.31 -15.13
N TRP A 280 18.12 2.77 -15.67
CA TRP A 280 17.45 3.95 -15.12
C TRP A 280 15.96 3.94 -15.41
N SER A 281 15.21 4.65 -14.57
CA SER A 281 13.83 5.01 -14.91
C SER A 281 13.43 6.33 -14.28
N ILE A 282 12.48 7.00 -14.91
CA ILE A 282 11.82 8.17 -14.36
C ILE A 282 10.32 8.05 -14.61
N GLY A 283 9.56 8.22 -13.54
CA GLY A 283 8.11 8.06 -13.59
C GLY A 283 7.40 8.98 -12.63
N GLY A 284 6.09 8.89 -12.65
CA GLY A 284 5.25 9.63 -11.73
C GLY A 284 3.80 9.28 -11.91
N GLY A 285 2.99 9.77 -10.98
CA GLY A 285 1.56 9.58 -11.04
C GLY A 285 0.82 10.66 -10.26
N PHE A 286 -0.48 10.72 -10.44
CA PHE A 286 -1.33 11.62 -9.69
C PHE A 286 -2.67 11.00 -9.36
N LYS A 287 -3.25 11.53 -8.28
CA LYS A 287 -4.66 11.39 -7.95
C LYS A 287 -5.32 12.76 -7.99
N LEU A 288 -6.48 12.84 -8.62
CA LEU A 288 -7.32 14.03 -8.65
C LEU A 288 -8.74 13.67 -8.23
N GLY A 289 -9.19 14.23 -7.11
CA GLY A 289 -10.59 14.19 -6.69
C GLY A 289 -11.44 15.09 -7.59
N ILE A 290 -12.07 14.52 -8.61
CA ILE A 290 -12.88 15.30 -9.57
C ILE A 290 -14.29 15.59 -9.06
N ALA A 291 -14.78 14.76 -8.14
CA ALA A 291 -16.04 14.95 -7.44
C ALA A 291 -15.99 14.25 -6.08
N LYS A 292 -16.98 14.54 -5.22
CA LYS A 292 -17.14 13.77 -4.00
C LYS A 292 -17.27 12.28 -4.34
N ASN A 293 -16.43 11.45 -3.72
CA ASN A 293 -16.37 10.00 -3.92
C ASN A 293 -15.87 9.54 -5.31
N PHE A 294 -15.26 10.42 -6.10
CA PHE A 294 -14.76 10.07 -7.43
C PHE A 294 -13.33 10.57 -7.61
N ASP A 295 -12.41 9.62 -7.71
CA ASP A 295 -11.00 9.88 -7.94
C ASP A 295 -10.61 9.45 -9.35
N LEU A 296 -9.87 10.32 -10.05
CA LEU A 296 -9.10 9.98 -11.24
C LEU A 296 -7.67 9.69 -10.79
N ILE A 297 -7.13 8.55 -11.21
CA ILE A 297 -5.73 8.18 -10.98
C ILE A 297 -5.03 7.98 -12.32
N ALA A 298 -3.76 8.33 -12.40
CA ALA A 298 -2.92 8.02 -13.54
C ALA A 298 -1.46 7.90 -13.12
N ALA A 299 -0.71 7.05 -13.81
CA ALA A 299 0.74 6.97 -13.67
C ALA A 299 1.39 6.64 -15.01
N ALA A 300 2.64 7.03 -15.17
CA ALA A 300 3.47 6.65 -16.30
C ALA A 300 4.94 6.60 -15.88
N VAL A 301 5.70 5.78 -16.58
CA VAL A 301 7.15 5.64 -16.39
C VAL A 301 7.79 5.38 -17.74
N ILE A 302 9.01 5.89 -17.90
CA ILE A 302 9.93 5.54 -18.97
C ILE A 302 11.22 5.07 -18.31
N GLY A 303 11.94 4.18 -18.96
CA GLY A 303 13.23 3.73 -18.47
C GLY A 303 13.88 2.76 -19.43
N GLU A 304 14.97 2.20 -18.94
CA GLU A 304 15.85 1.27 -19.63
C GLU A 304 16.37 0.26 -18.62
N GLY A 305 16.46 -1.01 -19.02
CA GLY A 305 17.16 -2.05 -18.27
C GLY A 305 16.62 -2.37 -16.89
N THR A 306 15.33 -2.11 -16.63
CA THR A 306 14.74 -2.42 -15.33
C THR A 306 13.36 -3.04 -15.44
N SER A 307 13.14 -4.11 -14.67
CA SER A 307 11.88 -4.87 -14.65
C SER A 307 10.96 -4.49 -13.48
N ILE A 308 11.32 -3.47 -12.68
CA ILE A 308 10.60 -3.15 -11.44
C ILE A 308 9.15 -2.69 -11.63
N TYR A 309 8.77 -2.30 -12.86
CA TYR A 309 7.41 -1.88 -13.24
C TYR A 309 6.67 -2.91 -14.09
N SER A 310 7.30 -4.04 -14.40
CA SER A 310 6.74 -5.07 -15.27
C SER A 310 5.48 -5.69 -14.66
N ALA A 311 4.37 -5.67 -15.40
CA ALA A 311 3.14 -6.37 -15.03
C ALA A 311 2.96 -7.65 -15.87
N ASN A 312 3.11 -7.52 -17.18
CA ASN A 312 2.91 -8.60 -18.15
C ASN A 312 4.11 -8.80 -19.07
N LEU A 313 4.85 -7.73 -19.34
CA LEU A 313 6.08 -7.73 -20.12
C LEU A 313 7.24 -7.23 -19.27
N SER A 314 8.44 -7.72 -19.56
CA SER A 314 9.70 -7.31 -18.93
C SER A 314 10.79 -7.18 -19.98
N PRO A 315 11.87 -6.42 -19.71
CA PRO A 315 13.05 -6.40 -20.58
C PRO A 315 13.54 -7.81 -20.90
N ILE A 316 13.85 -8.06 -22.17
CA ILE A 316 14.50 -9.28 -22.70
C ILE A 316 15.98 -9.02 -22.96
N THR A 317 16.36 -7.76 -23.18
CA THR A 317 17.77 -7.36 -23.29
C THR A 317 18.17 -6.41 -22.16
N PRO A 318 19.44 -6.44 -21.70
CA PRO A 318 19.89 -5.60 -20.57
C PRO A 318 19.61 -4.11 -20.78
N ASP A 319 19.86 -3.58 -21.98
CA ASP A 319 19.67 -2.15 -22.29
C ASP A 319 18.33 -1.89 -23.01
N GLU A 320 17.24 -2.57 -22.63
CA GLU A 320 15.95 -2.40 -23.32
C GLU A 320 15.18 -1.19 -22.83
N ASP A 321 14.89 -0.28 -23.76
CA ASP A 321 13.99 0.87 -23.56
C ASP A 321 12.53 0.42 -23.37
N PHE A 322 11.83 1.07 -22.44
CA PHE A 322 10.40 0.86 -22.24
C PHE A 322 9.63 2.13 -21.86
N TRP A 323 8.32 2.10 -22.07
CA TRP A 323 7.39 3.00 -21.39
C TRP A 323 6.10 2.29 -20.99
N ASP A 324 5.67 2.55 -19.75
CA ASP A 324 4.44 2.00 -19.22
C ASP A 324 3.54 3.14 -18.74
N GLY A 325 2.22 2.94 -18.85
CA GLY A 325 1.24 3.92 -18.38
C GLY A 325 -0.06 3.28 -17.92
N SER A 326 -0.73 3.90 -16.97
CA SER A 326 -2.08 3.52 -16.56
C SER A 326 -2.94 4.73 -16.22
N ILE A 327 -4.25 4.60 -16.44
CA ILE A 327 -5.25 5.55 -15.99
C ILE A 327 -6.45 4.80 -15.43
N GLY A 328 -7.02 5.30 -14.35
CA GLY A 328 -8.08 4.63 -13.63
C GLY A 328 -9.07 5.58 -12.99
N ILE A 329 -10.24 5.03 -12.71
CA ILE A 329 -11.33 5.69 -11.99
C ILE A 329 -11.67 4.84 -10.77
N LEU A 330 -11.76 5.51 -9.62
CA LEU A 330 -12.30 4.94 -8.40
C LEU A 330 -13.55 5.71 -7.98
N ALA A 331 -14.68 5.02 -7.87
CA ALA A 331 -15.95 5.63 -7.53
C ALA A 331 -16.62 4.92 -6.36
N ASN A 332 -16.76 5.60 -5.21
CA ASN A 332 -17.57 5.11 -4.08
C ASN A 332 -19.03 5.51 -4.31
N LEU A 333 -19.81 4.60 -4.89
CA LEU A 333 -21.22 4.81 -5.21
C LEU A 333 -22.08 4.96 -3.95
N THR A 334 -21.74 4.20 -2.91
CA THR A 334 -22.35 4.26 -1.57
C THR A 334 -21.25 4.16 -0.51
N GLU A 335 -21.62 4.17 0.78
CA GLU A 335 -20.70 3.88 1.88
C GLU A 335 -20.17 2.43 1.89
N HIS A 336 -20.83 1.52 1.16
CA HIS A 336 -20.51 0.10 1.10
C HIS A 336 -20.24 -0.41 -0.31
N THR A 337 -20.33 0.43 -1.34
CA THR A 337 -20.21 -0.03 -2.73
C THR A 337 -19.25 0.87 -3.49
N ARG A 338 -18.26 0.25 -4.11
CA ARG A 338 -17.32 0.94 -4.98
C ARG A 338 -17.18 0.27 -6.34
N ILE A 339 -16.80 1.08 -7.31
CA ILE A 339 -16.41 0.67 -8.65
C ILE A 339 -14.97 1.08 -8.89
N GLU A 340 -14.23 0.19 -9.52
CA GLU A 340 -12.85 0.37 -9.96
C GLU A 340 -12.82 0.09 -11.45
N LEU A 341 -12.27 0.99 -12.26
CA LEU A 341 -12.10 0.82 -13.71
C LEU A 341 -10.72 1.33 -14.10
N GLY A 342 -10.05 0.66 -15.02
CA GLY A 342 -8.73 1.05 -15.49
C GLY A 342 -8.42 0.58 -16.89
N VAL A 343 -7.44 1.26 -17.48
CA VAL A 343 -6.72 0.84 -18.67
C VAL A 343 -5.23 1.09 -18.42
N GLY A 344 -4.39 0.19 -18.89
CA GLY A 344 -2.94 0.35 -18.83
C GLY A 344 -2.28 -0.21 -20.08
N TYR A 345 -1.10 0.28 -20.33
CA TYR A 345 -0.32 -0.03 -21.52
C TYR A 345 1.14 -0.22 -21.11
N GLU A 346 1.76 -1.23 -21.70
CA GLU A 346 3.16 -1.61 -21.53
C GLU A 346 3.78 -1.69 -22.93
N ASP A 347 4.97 -1.13 -23.11
CA ASP A 347 5.65 -1.03 -24.40
C ASP A 347 7.15 -1.13 -24.19
N TYR A 348 7.68 -2.26 -24.62
CA TYR A 348 9.07 -2.65 -24.52
C TYR A 348 9.60 -2.84 -25.95
N ASP A 349 10.78 -2.29 -26.26
CA ASP A 349 11.30 -2.21 -27.63
C ASP A 349 11.51 -3.59 -28.30
N VAL A 350 11.79 -4.62 -27.51
CA VAL A 350 12.00 -6.02 -27.91
C VAL A 350 10.89 -6.93 -27.38
N ALA A 351 10.49 -6.79 -26.11
CA ALA A 351 9.47 -7.63 -25.47
C ALA A 351 8.04 -7.35 -25.96
N GLY A 352 7.84 -6.26 -26.71
CA GLY A 352 6.60 -5.95 -27.40
C GLY A 352 5.63 -5.16 -26.56
N LYS A 353 4.33 -5.37 -26.78
CA LYS A 353 3.27 -4.49 -26.25
C LYS A 353 2.16 -5.26 -25.56
N ALA A 354 1.66 -4.70 -24.46
CA ALA A 354 0.45 -5.17 -23.80
C ALA A 354 -0.51 -4.02 -23.53
N LEU A 355 -1.79 -4.19 -23.87
CA LEU A 355 -2.87 -3.24 -23.57
C LEU A 355 -3.93 -3.93 -22.71
N GLY A 356 -4.01 -3.52 -21.45
CA GLY A 356 -4.94 -4.08 -20.48
C GLY A 356 -6.11 -3.17 -20.17
N TYR A 357 -7.27 -3.79 -19.95
CA TYR A 357 -8.48 -3.15 -19.42
C TYR A 357 -9.01 -3.98 -18.28
N GLY A 358 -9.51 -3.34 -17.23
CA GLY A 358 -10.11 -4.10 -16.16
C GLY A 358 -10.84 -3.26 -15.15
N GLY A 359 -11.43 -3.96 -14.19
CA GLY A 359 -12.22 -3.35 -13.15
C GLY A 359 -13.14 -4.30 -12.44
N GLY A 360 -13.85 -3.76 -11.46
CA GLY A 360 -14.76 -4.53 -10.64
C GLY A 360 -15.74 -3.67 -9.86
N VAL A 361 -16.76 -4.35 -9.34
CA VAL A 361 -17.71 -3.80 -8.38
C VAL A 361 -17.53 -4.55 -7.08
N TYR A 362 -17.36 -3.80 -5.99
CA TYR A 362 -17.13 -4.34 -4.67
C TYR A 362 -18.19 -3.85 -3.70
N TRP A 363 -18.65 -4.76 -2.85
CA TRP A 363 -19.64 -4.51 -1.83
C TRP A 363 -19.15 -4.99 -0.46
N ASP A 364 -19.16 -4.09 0.51
CA ASP A 364 -18.74 -4.29 1.89
C ASP A 364 -19.98 -4.32 2.81
N PRO A 365 -20.77 -5.42 2.87
CA PRO A 365 -21.97 -5.51 3.72
C PRO A 365 -21.68 -5.28 5.20
N VAL A 366 -20.48 -5.67 5.63
CA VAL A 366 -19.92 -5.52 6.97
C VAL A 366 -18.41 -5.36 6.82
N SER A 367 -17.72 -4.84 7.83
CA SER A 367 -16.29 -4.59 7.74
C SER A 367 -15.42 -5.84 7.55
N GLN A 368 -15.90 -6.99 8.02
CA GLN A 368 -15.21 -8.27 7.90
C GLN A 368 -15.37 -8.96 6.54
N LEU A 369 -16.24 -8.46 5.66
CA LEU A 369 -16.57 -9.12 4.40
C LEU A 369 -16.64 -8.11 3.26
N THR A 370 -15.81 -8.31 2.25
CA THR A 370 -16.04 -7.75 0.91
C THR A 370 -16.52 -8.86 -0.02
N VAL A 371 -17.48 -8.56 -0.89
CA VAL A 371 -17.86 -9.38 -2.04
C VAL A 371 -17.54 -8.57 -3.30
N GLY A 372 -16.90 -9.20 -4.28
CA GLY A 372 -16.46 -8.52 -5.49
C GLY A 372 -16.70 -9.35 -6.73
N ALA A 373 -17.00 -8.68 -7.84
CA ALA A 373 -17.02 -9.29 -9.16
C ALA A 373 -16.41 -8.32 -10.17
N GLY A 374 -15.70 -8.86 -11.15
CA GLY A 374 -14.99 -8.04 -12.12
C GLY A 374 -14.32 -8.88 -13.19
N ALA A 375 -13.54 -8.20 -14.02
CA ALA A 375 -12.81 -8.82 -15.10
C ALA A 375 -11.59 -7.99 -15.48
N THR A 376 -10.60 -8.67 -16.05
CA THR A 376 -9.45 -8.06 -16.73
C THR A 376 -9.27 -8.72 -18.09
N TYR A 377 -9.00 -7.91 -19.10
CA TYR A 377 -8.65 -8.34 -20.44
C TYR A 377 -7.31 -7.71 -20.84
N ILE A 378 -6.41 -8.48 -21.43
CA ILE A 378 -5.10 -8.01 -21.89
C ILE A 378 -4.90 -8.46 -23.33
N ASP A 379 -4.59 -7.49 -24.19
CA ASP A 379 -4.25 -7.64 -25.59
C ASP A 379 -2.73 -7.60 -25.75
N PHE A 380 -2.13 -8.68 -26.21
CA PHE A 380 -0.70 -8.78 -26.46
C PHE A 380 -0.42 -8.58 -27.95
N ASN A 381 0.58 -7.76 -28.27
CA ASN A 381 0.94 -7.49 -29.66
C ASN A 381 2.45 -7.54 -29.84
N ASP A 382 2.89 -8.43 -30.73
CA ASP A 382 4.31 -8.74 -30.98
C ASP A 382 5.07 -8.99 -29.66
N ALA A 383 4.40 -9.63 -28.71
CA ALA A 383 4.87 -9.75 -27.34
C ALA A 383 5.72 -11.01 -27.13
N PHE A 384 6.74 -10.91 -26.29
CA PHE A 384 7.65 -11.98 -25.97
C PHE A 384 7.92 -12.01 -24.46
N THR A 385 8.23 -13.20 -23.95
CA THR A 385 8.68 -13.40 -22.57
C THR A 385 9.85 -14.35 -22.55
N GLU A 386 10.76 -14.16 -21.60
CA GLU A 386 11.89 -15.06 -21.38
C GLU A 386 11.58 -16.01 -20.23
N ASP A 387 11.79 -17.31 -20.48
CA ASP A 387 11.68 -18.38 -19.47
C ASP A 387 12.85 -19.35 -19.67
N ASP A 388 13.67 -19.56 -18.63
CA ASP A 388 14.88 -20.40 -18.67
C ASP A 388 15.78 -20.14 -19.92
N ASP A 389 16.23 -18.90 -20.11
CA ASP A 389 17.05 -18.43 -21.26
C ASP A 389 16.39 -18.63 -22.64
N THR A 390 15.08 -18.86 -22.67
CA THR A 390 14.32 -19.10 -23.90
C THR A 390 13.29 -17.99 -24.10
N VAL A 391 13.52 -17.17 -25.13
CA VAL A 391 12.54 -16.19 -25.59
C VAL A 391 11.39 -16.90 -26.31
N THR A 392 10.18 -16.77 -25.76
CA THR A 392 8.96 -17.35 -26.31
C THR A 392 7.95 -16.26 -26.68
N PRO A 393 7.29 -16.37 -27.85
CA PRO A 393 6.23 -15.43 -28.21
C PRO A 393 5.00 -15.65 -27.32
N ILE A 394 4.40 -14.55 -26.87
CA ILE A 394 3.06 -14.53 -26.30
C ILE A 394 2.10 -14.40 -27.47
N GLU A 395 1.54 -15.53 -27.90
CA GLU A 395 0.64 -15.59 -29.06
C GLU A 395 -0.82 -15.23 -28.70
N ASP A 396 -1.14 -15.18 -27.40
CA ASP A 396 -2.51 -15.28 -26.92
C ASP A 396 -2.94 -14.11 -26.04
N ASN A 397 -4.15 -13.63 -26.27
CA ASN A 397 -4.81 -12.66 -25.41
C ASN A 397 -5.37 -13.32 -24.14
N SER A 398 -5.50 -12.54 -23.08
CA SER A 398 -5.93 -13.02 -21.77
C SER A 398 -7.27 -12.40 -21.37
N LEU A 399 -8.26 -13.23 -21.03
CA LEU A 399 -9.47 -12.78 -20.33
C LEU A 399 -9.61 -13.50 -18.99
N GLU A 400 -9.74 -12.73 -17.93
CA GLU A 400 -10.01 -13.26 -16.59
C GLU A 400 -11.27 -12.61 -16.02
N ILE A 401 -12.18 -13.44 -15.49
CA ILE A 401 -13.42 -13.00 -14.86
C ILE A 401 -13.49 -13.63 -13.48
N PHE A 402 -13.82 -12.86 -12.45
CA PHE A 402 -13.90 -13.38 -11.10
C PHE A 402 -15.22 -13.04 -10.40
N LEU A 403 -15.57 -13.91 -9.45
CA LEU A 403 -16.50 -13.64 -8.36
C LEU A 403 -15.83 -14.09 -7.06
N GLY A 404 -15.56 -13.16 -6.16
CA GLY A 404 -14.77 -13.41 -4.97
C GLY A 404 -15.33 -12.82 -3.68
N THR A 405 -14.72 -13.27 -2.59
CA THR A 405 -14.98 -12.80 -1.24
C THR A 405 -13.66 -12.56 -0.51
N TRP A 406 -13.66 -11.55 0.36
CA TRP A 406 -12.53 -11.17 1.21
C TRP A 406 -13.02 -11.20 2.66
N LEU A 407 -12.58 -12.21 3.40
CA LEU A 407 -12.94 -12.42 4.80
C LEU A 407 -11.81 -11.95 5.71
N ARG A 408 -12.11 -11.06 6.64
CA ARG A 408 -11.12 -10.47 7.55
C ARG A 408 -11.44 -10.87 8.99
N PHE A 409 -10.41 -11.20 9.75
CA PHE A 409 -10.57 -11.56 11.15
C PHE A 409 -10.82 -10.32 12.02
N LYS A 410 -11.53 -10.53 13.13
CA LYS A 410 -11.59 -9.64 14.28
C LYS A 410 -10.83 -10.28 15.43
#